data_AF-A0A2D6ISK9-F1
#
_entry.id   AF-A0A2D6ISK9-F1
#
_cell.length_a   1.000
_cell.length_b   1.000
_cell.length_c   1.000
_cell.angle_alpha   90.00
_cell.angle_beta   90.00
_cell.angle_gamma   90.00
#
_symmetry.space_group_name_H-M   'P 1'
#
loop_
_entity.id
_entity.type
_entity.pdbx_description
1 polymer ?
#
loop_
_entity_poly.entity_id
_entity_poly.type
_entity_poly.pdbx_seq_one_letter_code
_entity_poly.pdbx_strand_id
1 'polypeptide(L)'
;GQRIGLIAGSGVGKSSLMGMITRFTEADIVVIGLIGERGREVQEFIKESLGKEGLKKSVVIAAPANISPVLRMRATFLTHSIAEYFRDQGKNVLMMLDSLTRVAHAQREIGLAVGEPPTAKGYPPSVFSLLPNLIERAGVGKQGNGAITAIYTVLAENDDNSDPIVDIARASLDGQVLLSRGLADAAHYPAIDLNGSISRVMQSLVDQKTNYLGGRFRRLWSLYQQNEDLIKVGAYKSGTNAELDEAIRVREKMVSFLHQDLNQRHSFQDSIKEMSTIMKESESLLKSPVS
;
A
#
# COMPACT_ATOMS: atom_id res chain seq x y z
N GLY A 1 -12.88 6.93 -0.45
CA GLY A 1 -13.74 5.79 -0.09
C GLY A 1 -13.14 4.42 -0.40
N GLN A 2 -11.98 4.32 -1.05
CA GLN A 2 -11.36 3.03 -1.38
C GLN A 2 -10.73 2.38 -0.13
N ARG A 3 -10.71 1.05 -0.07
CA ARG A 3 -10.00 0.26 0.94
C ARG A 3 -8.84 -0.46 0.28
N ILE A 4 -7.61 -0.19 0.72
CA ILE A 4 -6.40 -0.71 0.09
C ILE A 4 -5.50 -1.42 1.12
N GLY A 5 -4.90 -2.52 0.71
CA GLY A 5 -3.90 -3.23 1.50
C GLY A 5 -2.51 -2.63 1.28
N LEU A 6 -1.72 -2.45 2.34
CA LEU A 6 -0.29 -2.21 2.24
C LEU A 6 0.45 -3.46 2.73
N ILE A 7 0.85 -4.32 1.79
CA ILE A 7 1.52 -5.59 2.09
C ILE A 7 3.01 -5.33 2.18
N ALA A 8 3.60 -5.60 3.34
CA ALA A 8 5.00 -5.30 3.57
C ALA A 8 5.63 -6.29 4.56
N GLY A 9 6.89 -6.64 4.29
CA GLY A 9 7.75 -7.31 5.27
C GLY A 9 8.37 -6.31 6.26
N SER A 10 9.15 -6.82 7.21
CA SER A 10 10.00 -5.97 8.06
C SER A 10 11.11 -5.32 7.23
N GLY A 11 11.42 -4.04 7.52
CA GLY A 11 12.57 -3.33 6.96
C GLY A 11 12.42 -2.75 5.56
N VAL A 12 11.28 -2.95 4.87
CA VAL A 12 11.10 -2.52 3.47
C VAL A 12 10.56 -1.08 3.30
N GLY A 13 10.58 -0.27 4.38
CA GLY A 13 10.14 1.14 4.32
C GLY A 13 8.64 1.40 4.56
N LYS A 14 7.89 0.43 5.11
CA LYS A 14 6.44 0.57 5.44
C LYS A 14 6.12 1.86 6.20
N SER A 15 6.77 2.08 7.35
CA SER A 15 6.49 3.21 8.24
C SER A 15 6.79 4.56 7.56
N SER A 16 7.88 4.63 6.79
CA SER A 16 8.25 5.83 6.02
C SER A 16 7.20 6.16 4.97
N LEU A 17 6.73 5.16 4.22
CA LEU A 17 5.65 5.34 3.22
C LEU A 17 4.34 5.79 3.88
N MET A 18 3.95 5.18 5.01
CA MET A 18 2.79 5.64 5.78
C MET A 18 2.92 7.10 6.23
N GLY A 19 4.11 7.52 6.65
CA GLY A 19 4.42 8.91 6.97
C GLY A 19 4.23 9.84 5.77
N MET A 20 4.76 9.47 4.60
CA MET A 20 4.56 10.22 3.35
C MET A 20 3.08 10.35 2.99
N ILE A 21 2.33 9.25 3.03
CA ILE A 21 0.90 9.24 2.76
C ILE A 21 0.16 10.18 3.72
N THR A 22 0.47 10.14 5.01
CA THR A 22 -0.17 11.01 6.01
C THR A 22 0.07 12.49 5.75
N ARG A 23 1.32 12.85 5.44
CA ARG A 23 1.71 14.25 5.21
C ARG A 23 1.10 14.78 3.92
N PHE A 24 1.22 14.03 2.83
CA PHE A 24 0.95 14.55 1.49
C PHE A 24 -0.45 14.27 0.95
N THR A 25 -1.21 13.35 1.57
CA THR A 25 -2.62 13.15 1.22
C THR A 25 -3.46 14.34 1.68
N GLU A 26 -4.27 14.84 0.75
CA GLU A 26 -5.33 15.80 1.02
C GLU A 26 -6.52 15.05 1.64
N ALA A 27 -6.67 15.19 2.95
CA ALA A 27 -7.78 14.66 3.73
C ALA A 27 -8.10 15.68 4.83
N ASP A 28 -9.38 15.80 5.18
CA ASP A 28 -9.84 16.69 6.25
C ASP A 28 -9.27 16.26 7.60
N ILE A 29 -9.12 14.94 7.78
CA ILE A 29 -8.57 14.34 8.99
C ILE A 29 -7.93 12.98 8.69
N VAL A 30 -6.89 12.67 9.45
CA VAL A 30 -6.23 11.37 9.41
C VAL A 30 -6.48 10.62 10.72
N VAL A 31 -6.86 9.35 10.64
CA VAL A 31 -7.12 8.51 11.82
C VAL A 31 -6.22 7.28 11.74
N ILE A 32 -5.34 7.11 12.72
CA ILE A 32 -4.27 6.09 12.68
C ILE A 32 -4.42 5.15 13.87
N GLY A 33 -4.64 3.87 13.59
CA GLY A 33 -4.60 2.80 14.60
C GLY A 33 -3.28 2.05 14.53
N LEU A 34 -2.48 2.11 15.59
CA LEU A 34 -1.22 1.38 15.74
C LEU A 34 -1.43 0.21 16.72
N ILE A 35 -1.66 -0.98 16.18
CA ILE A 35 -2.13 -2.17 16.89
C ILE A 35 -1.02 -3.21 16.96
N GLY A 36 -0.62 -3.57 18.19
CA GLY A 36 0.33 -4.66 18.43
C GLY A 36 1.77 -4.39 18.00
N GLU A 37 2.11 -3.15 17.64
CA GLU A 37 3.48 -2.72 17.35
C GLU A 37 4.30 -2.57 18.64
N ARG A 38 5.64 -2.56 18.56
CA ARG A 38 6.46 -2.31 19.74
C ARG A 38 6.32 -0.85 20.18
N GLY A 39 6.33 -0.59 21.49
CA GLY A 39 6.16 0.78 22.01
C GLY A 39 7.18 1.79 21.48
N ARG A 40 8.43 1.34 21.24
CA ARG A 40 9.46 2.19 20.60
C ARG A 40 9.13 2.54 19.14
N GLU A 41 8.60 1.59 18.37
CA GLU A 41 8.23 1.78 16.96
C GLU A 41 7.03 2.72 16.85
N VAL A 42 6.08 2.65 17.79
CA VAL A 42 4.98 3.61 17.92
C VAL A 42 5.51 5.03 18.15
N GLN A 43 6.44 5.20 19.09
CA GLN A 43 7.02 6.52 19.41
C GLN A 43 7.82 7.09 18.22
N GLU A 44 8.62 6.26 17.58
CA GLU A 44 9.39 6.61 16.39
C GLU A 44 8.48 7.01 15.23
N PHE A 45 7.40 6.26 14.98
CA PHE A 45 6.42 6.61 13.95
C PHE A 45 5.78 7.98 14.23
N ILE A 46 5.37 8.26 15.46
CA ILE A 46 4.74 9.56 15.82
C ILE A 46 5.74 10.72 15.67
N LYS A 47 6.99 10.55 16.11
CA LYS A 47 7.98 11.63 16.13
C LYS A 47 8.64 11.86 14.77
N GLU A 48 9.11 10.78 14.14
CA GLU A 48 9.95 10.85 12.95
C GLU A 48 9.12 10.67 11.67
N SER A 49 8.19 9.72 11.64
CA SER A 49 7.41 9.44 10.42
C SER A 49 6.23 10.39 10.24
N LEU A 50 5.45 10.70 11.28
CA LEU A 50 4.38 11.69 11.17
C LEU A 50 4.92 13.11 11.27
N GLY A 51 5.80 13.35 12.25
CA GLY A 51 6.29 14.68 12.58
C GLY A 51 5.16 15.61 13.07
N LYS A 52 5.53 16.86 13.37
CA LYS A 52 4.58 17.86 13.89
C LYS A 52 3.45 18.16 12.91
N GLU A 53 3.75 18.27 11.61
CA GLU A 53 2.77 18.62 10.59
C GLU A 53 1.75 17.50 10.34
N GLY A 54 2.21 16.23 10.28
CA GLY A 54 1.29 15.10 10.17
C GLY A 54 0.40 14.99 11.41
N LEU A 55 0.96 15.19 12.60
CA LEU A 55 0.23 15.06 13.86
C LEU A 55 -0.88 16.11 14.04
N LYS A 56 -0.70 17.34 13.55
CA LYS A 56 -1.70 18.43 13.68
C LYS A 56 -3.10 18.07 13.16
N LYS A 57 -3.18 17.22 12.13
CA LYS A 57 -4.45 16.76 11.52
C LYS A 57 -4.76 15.28 11.80
N SER A 58 -4.05 14.65 12.74
CA SER A 58 -4.15 13.22 12.99
C SER A 58 -4.70 12.89 14.37
N VAL A 59 -5.57 11.89 14.44
CA VAL A 59 -5.92 11.20 15.69
C VAL A 59 -5.19 9.86 15.70
N VAL A 60 -4.33 9.64 16.70
CA VAL A 60 -3.54 8.40 16.82
C VAL A 60 -4.05 7.58 17.99
N ILE A 61 -4.45 6.34 17.71
CA ILE A 61 -4.87 5.35 18.69
C ILE A 61 -3.79 4.27 18.72
N ALA A 62 -3.04 4.17 19.82
CA ALA A 62 -1.95 3.22 19.95
C ALA A 62 -2.26 2.15 21.01
N ALA A 63 -2.07 0.89 20.62
CA ALA A 63 -2.26 -0.29 21.46
C ALA A 63 -1.06 -1.23 21.29
N PRO A 64 0.06 -0.99 22.00
CA PRO A 64 1.32 -1.72 21.77
C PRO A 64 1.25 -3.21 22.09
N ALA A 65 2.25 -3.99 21.66
CA ALA A 65 2.27 -5.45 21.84
C ALA A 65 2.16 -5.93 23.30
N ASN A 66 2.57 -5.12 24.28
CA ASN A 66 2.56 -5.49 25.70
C ASN A 66 1.21 -5.28 26.40
N ILE A 67 0.19 -4.77 25.71
CA ILE A 67 -1.16 -4.65 26.28
C ILE A 67 -2.05 -5.83 25.85
N SER A 68 -3.10 -6.09 26.65
CA SER A 68 -3.97 -7.26 26.45
C SER A 68 -4.59 -7.30 25.04
N PRO A 69 -4.82 -8.50 24.47
CA PRO A 69 -5.43 -8.62 23.15
C PRO A 69 -6.83 -7.97 23.10
N VAL A 70 -7.58 -7.98 24.21
CA VAL A 70 -8.87 -7.29 24.33
C VAL A 70 -8.72 -5.77 24.14
N LEU A 71 -7.69 -5.15 24.72
CA LEU A 71 -7.44 -3.72 24.51
C LEU A 71 -6.96 -3.42 23.09
N ARG A 72 -6.15 -4.30 22.48
CA ARG A 72 -5.77 -4.19 21.05
C ARG A 72 -7.00 -4.23 20.14
N MET A 73 -7.95 -5.11 20.42
CA MET A 73 -9.24 -5.17 19.72
C MET A 73 -10.08 -3.90 19.95
N ARG A 74 -10.18 -3.41 21.19
CA ARG A 74 -10.88 -2.16 21.49
C ARG A 74 -10.28 -0.96 20.76
N ALA A 75 -8.95 -0.85 20.71
CA ALA A 75 -8.27 0.20 19.95
C ALA A 75 -8.57 0.13 18.45
N THR A 76 -8.65 -1.08 17.90
CA THR A 76 -9.04 -1.31 16.50
C THR A 76 -10.45 -0.80 16.21
N PHE A 77 -11.43 -1.16 17.06
CA PHE A 77 -12.80 -0.70 16.92
C PHE A 77 -12.93 0.81 17.16
N LEU A 78 -12.19 1.36 18.12
CA LEU A 78 -12.16 2.80 18.39
C LEU A 78 -11.63 3.58 17.18
N THR A 79 -10.56 3.08 16.54
CA THR A 79 -9.99 3.67 15.31
C THR A 79 -11.06 3.79 14.22
N HIS A 80 -11.81 2.71 13.95
CA HIS A 80 -12.89 2.73 12.96
C HIS A 80 -14.02 3.67 13.38
N SER A 81 -14.41 3.64 14.66
CA SER A 81 -15.53 4.46 15.16
C SER A 81 -15.23 5.96 15.09
N ILE A 82 -13.97 6.36 15.33
CA ILE A 82 -13.53 7.76 15.16
C ILE A 82 -13.55 8.14 13.67
N ALA A 83 -13.09 7.26 12.78
CA ALA A 83 -13.15 7.53 11.35
C ALA A 83 -14.60 7.65 10.83
N GLU A 84 -15.50 6.78 11.29
CA GLU A 84 -16.94 6.84 10.99
C GLU A 84 -17.57 8.12 11.52
N TYR A 85 -17.24 8.53 12.75
CA TYR A 85 -17.73 9.78 13.30
C TYR A 85 -17.41 10.96 12.36
N PHE A 86 -16.15 11.11 11.94
CA PHE A 86 -15.77 12.21 11.05
C PHE A 86 -16.39 12.10 9.65
N ARG A 87 -16.49 10.89 9.09
CA ARG A 87 -17.21 10.65 7.84
C ARG A 87 -18.65 11.13 7.95
N ASP A 88 -19.34 10.79 9.03
CA ASP A 88 -20.75 11.13 9.24
C ASP A 88 -20.93 12.65 9.49
N GLN A 89 -19.88 13.36 9.89
CA GLN A 89 -19.79 14.83 9.87
C GLN A 89 -19.47 15.41 8.46
N GLY A 90 -19.50 14.59 7.41
CA GLY A 90 -19.24 14.99 6.03
C GLY A 90 -17.76 15.15 5.67
N LYS A 91 -16.83 14.62 6.49
CA LYS A 91 -15.39 14.74 6.24
C LYS A 91 -14.85 13.63 5.35
N ASN A 92 -13.81 13.97 4.58
CA ASN A 92 -12.95 13.02 3.89
C ASN A 92 -11.83 12.58 4.82
N VAL A 93 -11.96 11.35 5.32
CA VAL A 93 -11.06 10.73 6.28
C VAL A 93 -10.07 9.82 5.56
N LEU A 94 -8.78 10.01 5.85
CA LEU A 94 -7.77 8.98 5.61
C LEU A 94 -7.63 8.14 6.88
N MET A 95 -8.04 6.88 6.83
CA MET A 95 -7.82 5.93 7.93
C MET A 95 -6.64 5.03 7.61
N MET A 96 -5.73 4.84 8.55
CA MET A 96 -4.68 3.84 8.44
C MET A 96 -4.72 2.90 9.65
N LEU A 97 -4.70 1.61 9.40
CA LEU A 97 -4.65 0.59 10.44
C LEU A 97 -3.39 -0.25 10.28
N ASP A 98 -2.48 -0.13 11.23
CA ASP A 98 -1.21 -0.85 11.27
C ASP A 98 -1.13 -1.75 12.50
N SER A 99 -1.39 -3.06 12.42
CA SER A 99 -1.70 -3.83 11.20
C SER A 99 -2.90 -4.75 11.35
N LEU A 100 -3.51 -5.10 10.21
CA LEU A 100 -4.59 -6.09 10.16
C LEU A 100 -4.10 -7.46 10.63
N THR A 101 -2.83 -7.81 10.38
CA THR A 101 -2.18 -9.01 10.92
C THR A 101 -2.18 -9.01 12.45
N ARG A 102 -1.85 -7.88 13.08
CA ARG A 102 -1.86 -7.77 14.56
C ARG A 102 -3.27 -7.78 15.15
N VAL A 103 -4.27 -7.31 14.40
CA VAL A 103 -5.69 -7.48 14.75
C VAL A 103 -6.08 -8.95 14.72
N ALA A 104 -5.73 -9.67 13.66
CA ALA A 104 -5.98 -11.10 13.53
C ALA A 104 -5.32 -11.90 14.67
N HIS A 105 -4.09 -11.57 15.03
CA HIS A 105 -3.40 -12.17 16.17
C HIS A 105 -4.12 -11.91 17.50
N ALA A 106 -4.57 -10.67 17.75
CA ALA A 106 -5.32 -10.35 18.96
C ALA A 106 -6.64 -11.13 19.04
N GLN A 107 -7.38 -11.22 17.93
CA GLN A 107 -8.61 -12.00 17.88
C GLN A 107 -8.34 -13.52 18.03
N ARG A 108 -7.24 -14.04 17.46
CA ARG A 108 -6.81 -15.42 17.67
C ARG A 108 -6.55 -15.71 19.14
N GLU A 109 -5.81 -14.85 19.83
CA GLU A 109 -5.54 -15.01 21.27
C GLU A 109 -6.83 -15.03 22.10
N ILE A 110 -7.79 -14.16 21.79
CA ILE A 110 -9.10 -14.11 22.45
C ILE A 110 -9.90 -15.39 22.17
N GLY A 111 -10.04 -15.77 20.90
CA GLY A 111 -10.80 -16.94 20.48
C GLY A 111 -10.28 -18.23 21.12
N LEU A 112 -8.97 -18.43 21.12
CA LEU A 112 -8.35 -19.58 21.79
C LEU A 112 -8.58 -19.58 23.30
N ALA A 113 -8.54 -18.42 23.95
CA ALA A 113 -8.79 -18.31 25.39
C ALA A 113 -10.23 -18.65 25.79
N VAL A 114 -11.20 -18.46 24.89
CA VAL A 114 -12.61 -18.84 25.10
C VAL A 114 -12.97 -20.22 24.51
N GLY A 115 -11.98 -20.96 24.01
CA GLY A 115 -12.13 -22.34 23.56
C GLY A 115 -12.52 -22.51 22.08
N GLU A 116 -12.38 -21.50 21.23
CA GLU A 116 -12.57 -21.68 19.79
C GLU A 116 -11.47 -22.59 19.20
N PRO A 117 -11.82 -23.57 18.34
CA PRO A 117 -10.82 -24.43 17.72
C PRO A 117 -9.99 -23.70 16.66
N PRO A 118 -8.67 -23.93 16.58
CA PRO A 118 -7.82 -23.41 15.51
C PRO A 118 -8.06 -24.19 14.21
N THR A 119 -8.67 -23.57 13.20
CA THR A 119 -9.10 -24.27 11.97
C THR A 119 -8.12 -24.11 10.82
N ALA A 120 -7.85 -22.87 10.40
CA ALA A 120 -6.98 -22.59 9.26
C ALA A 120 -5.65 -21.97 9.72
N LYS A 121 -4.57 -22.74 9.60
CA LYS A 121 -3.20 -22.37 10.05
C LYS A 121 -3.14 -21.78 11.46
N GLY A 122 -3.91 -22.34 12.39
CA GLY A 122 -3.91 -21.89 13.78
C GLY A 122 -4.85 -20.71 14.08
N TYR A 123 -5.55 -20.15 13.10
CA TYR A 123 -6.55 -19.11 13.33
C TYR A 123 -7.95 -19.70 13.60
N PRO A 124 -8.68 -19.19 14.61
CA PRO A 124 -10.06 -19.59 14.86
C PRO A 124 -11.04 -18.94 13.85
N PRO A 125 -12.24 -19.52 13.65
CA PRO A 125 -13.26 -18.99 12.74
C PRO A 125 -13.64 -17.52 12.99
N SER A 126 -13.58 -17.05 14.24
CA SER A 126 -13.89 -15.65 14.57
C SER A 126 -12.96 -14.63 13.89
N VAL A 127 -11.73 -15.00 13.54
CA VAL A 127 -10.82 -14.12 12.80
C VAL A 127 -11.33 -13.90 11.38
N PHE A 128 -11.77 -14.97 10.71
CA PHE A 128 -12.22 -14.93 9.31
C PHE A 128 -13.55 -14.19 9.14
N SER A 129 -14.39 -14.16 10.18
CA SER A 129 -15.60 -13.34 10.21
C SER A 129 -15.33 -11.89 10.61
N LEU A 130 -14.36 -11.65 11.50
CA LEU A 130 -14.05 -10.31 11.99
C LEU A 130 -13.45 -9.40 10.91
N LEU A 131 -12.42 -9.86 10.18
CA LEU A 131 -11.64 -8.97 9.31
C LEU A 131 -12.48 -8.39 8.15
N PRO A 132 -13.28 -9.16 7.41
CA PRO A 132 -14.15 -8.61 6.37
C PRO A 132 -15.14 -7.59 6.94
N ASN A 133 -15.77 -7.90 8.08
CA ASN A 133 -16.69 -6.99 8.75
C ASN A 133 -16.03 -5.67 9.19
N LEU A 134 -14.76 -5.71 9.61
CA LEU A 134 -13.99 -4.49 9.91
C LEU A 134 -13.71 -3.67 8.65
N ILE A 135 -13.27 -4.33 7.57
CA ILE A 135 -12.94 -3.68 6.30
C ILE A 135 -14.17 -2.99 5.67
N GLU A 136 -15.34 -3.64 5.74
CA GLU A 136 -16.61 -3.12 5.20
C GLU A 136 -17.15 -1.87 5.92
N ARG A 137 -16.59 -1.50 7.07
CA ARG A 137 -16.96 -0.26 7.77
C ARG A 137 -16.42 1.01 7.10
N ALA A 138 -15.31 0.88 6.37
CA ALA A 138 -14.75 1.96 5.57
C ALA A 138 -15.46 2.07 4.22
N GLY A 139 -15.53 3.27 3.66
CA GLY A 139 -16.24 3.51 2.42
C GLY A 139 -16.76 4.94 2.29
N VAL A 140 -17.49 5.20 1.21
CA VAL A 140 -18.23 6.46 1.02
C VAL A 140 -19.42 6.47 2.00
N GLY A 141 -19.68 7.62 2.64
CA GLY A 141 -20.80 7.75 3.55
C GLY A 141 -22.16 7.72 2.84
N LYS A 142 -23.23 7.60 3.62
CA LYS A 142 -24.59 7.56 3.08
C LYS A 142 -24.87 8.83 2.27
N GLN A 143 -25.53 8.67 1.11
CA GLN A 143 -25.86 9.78 0.20
C GLN A 143 -24.63 10.59 -0.26
N GLY A 144 -23.42 10.03 -0.19
CA GLY A 144 -22.18 10.72 -0.53
C GLY A 144 -21.66 11.68 0.54
N ASN A 145 -22.22 11.67 1.75
CA ASN A 145 -21.77 12.54 2.84
C ASN A 145 -20.45 12.01 3.46
N GLY A 146 -19.34 12.66 3.14
CA GLY A 146 -18.00 12.25 3.59
C GLY A 146 -17.55 10.89 3.05
N ALA A 147 -16.32 10.51 3.35
CA ALA A 147 -15.79 9.21 2.99
C ALA A 147 -14.64 8.78 3.91
N ILE A 148 -14.46 7.47 4.06
CA ILE A 148 -13.25 6.89 4.64
C ILE A 148 -12.49 6.22 3.52
N THR A 149 -11.30 6.72 3.20
CA THR A 149 -10.30 5.98 2.42
C THR A 149 -9.39 5.27 3.42
N ALA A 150 -9.35 3.95 3.37
CA ALA A 150 -8.68 3.14 4.38
C ALA A 150 -7.44 2.42 3.82
N ILE A 151 -6.34 2.47 4.55
CA ILE A 151 -5.13 1.69 4.30
C ILE A 151 -4.96 0.70 5.44
N TYR A 152 -5.01 -0.59 5.12
CA TYR A 152 -4.76 -1.67 6.06
C TYR A 152 -3.39 -2.25 5.78
N THR A 153 -2.45 -2.12 6.71
CA THR A 153 -1.17 -2.81 6.54
C THR A 153 -1.35 -4.30 6.85
N VAL A 154 -0.67 -5.14 6.08
CA VAL A 154 -0.63 -6.59 6.28
C VAL A 154 0.83 -7.00 6.26
N LEU A 155 1.26 -7.65 7.34
CA LEU A 155 2.61 -8.15 7.47
C LEU A 155 2.73 -9.46 6.69
N ALA A 156 3.56 -9.47 5.66
CA ALA A 156 3.90 -10.68 4.91
C ALA A 156 5.38 -11.00 5.17
N GLU A 157 5.65 -12.06 5.93
CA GLU A 157 7.01 -12.55 6.17
C GLU A 157 7.42 -13.51 5.04
N ASN A 158 8.60 -13.28 4.43
CA ASN A 158 9.30 -14.20 3.51
C ASN A 158 8.50 -14.73 2.31
N ASP A 159 7.78 -13.88 1.58
CA ASP A 159 7.02 -14.27 0.38
C ASP A 159 6.07 -15.47 0.60
N ASP A 160 5.64 -15.72 1.84
CA ASP A 160 4.67 -16.75 2.14
C ASP A 160 3.29 -16.29 1.68
N ASN A 161 3.04 -16.47 0.38
CA ASN A 161 1.76 -16.22 -0.27
C ASN A 161 0.63 -17.11 0.27
N SER A 162 0.88 -17.95 1.26
CA SER A 162 -0.12 -18.82 1.88
C SER A 162 -0.56 -18.37 3.28
N ASP A 163 -0.21 -17.15 3.74
CA ASP A 163 -0.79 -16.58 4.96
C ASP A 163 -2.30 -16.30 4.77
N PRO A 164 -3.20 -16.95 5.53
CA PRO A 164 -4.64 -16.74 5.41
C PRO A 164 -5.06 -15.28 5.62
N ILE A 165 -4.30 -14.49 6.39
CA ILE A 165 -4.63 -13.08 6.61
C ILE A 165 -4.39 -12.25 5.35
N VAL A 166 -3.30 -12.57 4.62
CA VAL A 166 -3.02 -11.95 3.31
C VAL A 166 -4.12 -12.30 2.31
N ASP A 167 -4.58 -13.54 2.29
CA ASP A 167 -5.65 -13.98 1.38
C ASP A 167 -6.99 -13.32 1.69
N ILE A 168 -7.41 -13.26 2.95
CA ILE A 168 -8.65 -12.57 3.36
C ILE A 168 -8.57 -11.08 3.00
N ALA A 169 -7.42 -10.44 3.25
CA ALA A 169 -7.21 -9.04 2.92
C ALA A 169 -7.32 -8.82 1.40
N ARG A 170 -6.65 -9.64 0.58
CA ARG A 170 -6.74 -9.59 -0.88
C ARG A 170 -8.16 -9.80 -1.42
N ALA A 171 -8.92 -10.68 -0.77
CA ALA A 171 -10.30 -10.97 -1.14
C ALA A 171 -11.24 -9.81 -0.79
N SER A 172 -11.03 -9.17 0.37
CA SER A 172 -11.95 -8.17 0.94
C SER A 172 -11.62 -6.72 0.53
N LEU A 173 -10.37 -6.44 0.12
CA LEU A 173 -9.92 -5.08 -0.21
C LEU A 173 -10.09 -4.76 -1.70
N ASP A 174 -10.16 -3.48 -2.02
CA ASP A 174 -10.34 -2.94 -3.37
C ASP A 174 -9.00 -2.82 -4.13
N GLY A 175 -7.93 -3.42 -3.62
CA GLY A 175 -6.58 -3.33 -4.16
C GLY A 175 -5.50 -3.55 -3.11
N GLN A 176 -4.24 -3.53 -3.55
CA GLN A 176 -3.08 -3.62 -2.68
C GLN A 176 -1.88 -2.87 -3.26
N VAL A 177 -1.02 -2.39 -2.36
CA VAL A 177 0.35 -1.93 -2.64
C VAL A 177 1.29 -2.94 -1.98
N LEU A 178 2.14 -3.59 -2.77
CA LEU A 178 3.14 -4.54 -2.28
C LEU A 178 4.49 -3.84 -2.16
N LEU A 179 5.14 -3.97 -1.00
CA LEU A 179 6.51 -3.53 -0.80
C LEU A 179 7.49 -4.69 -0.98
N SER A 180 8.43 -4.56 -1.92
CA SER A 180 9.42 -5.58 -2.27
C SER A 180 10.69 -5.42 -1.45
N ARG A 181 11.18 -6.55 -0.92
CA ARG A 181 12.50 -6.60 -0.28
C ARG A 181 13.63 -6.35 -1.28
N GLY A 182 13.56 -6.93 -2.48
CA GLY A 182 14.58 -6.74 -3.51
C GLY A 182 14.74 -5.27 -3.92
N LEU A 183 13.64 -4.52 -3.99
CA LEU A 183 13.69 -3.07 -4.21
C LEU A 183 14.33 -2.34 -3.01
N ALA A 184 13.93 -2.68 -1.78
CA ALA A 184 14.49 -2.07 -0.58
C ALA A 184 16.00 -2.32 -0.44
N ASP A 185 16.47 -3.54 -0.72
CA ASP A 185 17.88 -3.94 -0.70
C ASP A 185 18.70 -3.20 -1.77
N ALA A 186 18.07 -2.83 -2.89
CA ALA A 186 18.64 -1.99 -3.93
C ALA A 186 18.56 -0.47 -3.63
N ALA A 187 18.20 -0.10 -2.40
CA ALA A 187 17.94 1.27 -1.96
C ALA A 187 16.86 2.01 -2.78
N HIS A 188 15.93 1.26 -3.37
CA HIS A 188 14.79 1.80 -4.11
C HIS A 188 13.63 2.13 -3.17
N TYR A 189 13.41 3.43 -2.93
CA TYR A 189 12.35 3.91 -2.07
C TYR A 189 11.43 4.94 -2.75
N PRO A 190 10.10 4.85 -2.57
CA PRO A 190 9.38 3.76 -1.90
C PRO A 190 9.54 2.41 -2.62
N ALA A 191 9.70 1.32 -1.87
CA ALA A 191 9.99 -0.02 -2.39
C ALA A 191 8.77 -0.71 -3.03
N ILE A 192 7.96 0.00 -3.80
CA ILE A 192 6.67 -0.48 -4.33
C ILE A 192 6.91 -1.39 -5.54
N ASP A 193 6.49 -2.65 -5.44
CA ASP A 193 6.44 -3.54 -6.60
C ASP A 193 5.18 -3.30 -7.43
N LEU A 194 5.36 -2.79 -8.64
CA LEU A 194 4.27 -2.58 -9.59
C LEU A 194 3.57 -3.87 -10.02
N ASN A 195 4.27 -5.00 -10.06
CA ASN A 195 3.69 -6.28 -10.49
C ASN A 195 2.75 -6.84 -9.42
N GLY A 196 3.16 -6.81 -8.16
CA GLY A 196 2.34 -7.19 -7.02
C GLY A 196 1.29 -6.17 -6.60
N SER A 197 1.30 -4.94 -7.13
CA SER A 197 0.37 -3.88 -6.76
C SER A 197 -0.79 -3.72 -7.75
N ILE A 198 -1.97 -3.35 -7.25
CA ILE A 198 -3.17 -3.09 -8.06
C ILE A 198 -4.16 -2.19 -7.32
N SER A 199 -4.83 -1.30 -8.03
CA SER A 199 -6.03 -0.59 -7.56
C SER A 199 -7.20 -0.95 -8.47
N ARG A 200 -8.24 -1.60 -7.93
CA ARG A 200 -9.40 -2.08 -8.73
C ARG A 200 -10.31 -0.95 -9.21
N VAL A 201 -10.21 0.23 -8.58
CA VAL A 201 -11.00 1.42 -8.94
C VAL A 201 -10.25 2.37 -9.88
N MET A 202 -8.98 2.10 -10.23
CA MET A 202 -8.18 3.01 -11.05
C MET A 202 -8.89 3.39 -12.36
N GLN A 203 -9.50 2.42 -13.04
CA GLN A 203 -10.14 2.63 -14.34
C GLN A 203 -11.36 3.56 -14.28
N SER A 204 -12.00 3.72 -13.12
CA SER A 204 -13.13 4.64 -12.95
C SER A 204 -12.71 6.02 -12.47
N LEU A 205 -11.45 6.22 -12.10
CA LEU A 205 -10.94 7.47 -11.51
C LEU A 205 -10.13 8.33 -12.49
N VAL A 206 -9.51 7.72 -13.50
CA VAL A 206 -8.63 8.43 -14.45
C VAL A 206 -9.20 8.40 -15.87
N ASP A 207 -8.82 9.37 -16.68
CA ASP A 207 -9.20 9.39 -18.09
C ASP A 207 -8.58 8.23 -18.89
N GLN A 208 -9.13 7.94 -20.06
CA GLN A 208 -8.68 6.83 -20.90
C GLN A 208 -7.20 6.94 -21.31
N LYS A 209 -6.72 8.16 -21.53
CA LYS A 209 -5.33 8.41 -21.94
C LYS A 209 -4.36 8.08 -20.80
N THR A 210 -4.66 8.52 -19.59
CA THR A 210 -3.87 8.24 -18.38
C THR A 210 -3.87 6.75 -18.09
N ASN A 211 -5.03 6.10 -18.21
CA ASN A 211 -5.15 4.66 -18.03
C ASN A 211 -4.28 3.89 -19.05
N TYR A 212 -4.31 4.29 -20.33
CA TYR A 212 -3.48 3.70 -21.37
C TYR A 212 -1.97 3.87 -21.09
N LEU A 213 -1.53 5.08 -20.74
CA LEU A 213 -0.12 5.37 -20.45
C LEU A 213 0.36 4.60 -19.21
N GLY A 214 -0.44 4.52 -18.15
CA GLY A 214 -0.11 3.74 -16.96
C GLY A 214 -0.03 2.24 -17.25
N GLY A 215 -0.94 1.71 -18.06
CA GLY A 215 -0.90 0.31 -18.51
C GLY A 215 0.37 0.00 -19.32
N ARG A 216 0.77 0.89 -20.22
CA ARG A 216 2.01 0.76 -20.99
C ARG A 216 3.25 0.86 -20.11
N PHE A 217 3.31 1.83 -19.20
CA PHE A 217 4.41 1.96 -18.23
C PHE A 217 4.59 0.65 -17.47
N ARG A 218 3.51 0.08 -16.93
CA ARG A 218 3.54 -1.21 -16.24
C ARG A 218 4.02 -2.34 -17.14
N ARG A 219 3.55 -2.40 -18.39
CA ARG A 219 3.97 -3.44 -19.36
C ARG A 219 5.47 -3.42 -19.63
N LEU A 220 6.05 -2.24 -19.91
CA LEU A 220 7.49 -2.10 -20.12
C LEU A 220 8.28 -2.46 -18.86
N TRP A 221 7.79 -2.04 -17.68
CA TRP A 221 8.41 -2.37 -16.39
C TRP A 221 8.44 -3.88 -16.14
N SER A 222 7.33 -4.58 -16.39
CA SER A 222 7.22 -6.02 -16.25
C SER A 222 8.10 -6.76 -17.26
N LEU A 223 8.12 -6.31 -18.52
CA LEU A 223 8.90 -6.95 -19.58
C LEU A 223 10.40 -6.89 -19.30
N TYR A 224 10.90 -5.75 -18.81
CA TYR A 224 12.28 -5.63 -18.37
C TYR A 224 12.58 -6.62 -17.22
N GLN A 225 11.75 -6.65 -16.18
CA GLN A 225 11.97 -7.53 -15.02
C GLN A 225 12.00 -9.02 -15.41
N GLN A 226 11.10 -9.46 -16.29
CA GLN A 226 11.05 -10.85 -16.76
C GLN A 226 12.31 -11.28 -17.53
N ASN A 227 13.10 -10.32 -18.03
CA ASN A 227 14.31 -10.57 -18.83
C ASN A 227 15.57 -10.02 -18.17
N GLU A 228 15.49 -9.60 -16.91
CA GLU A 228 16.57 -8.88 -16.22
C GLU A 228 17.87 -9.70 -16.17
N ASP A 229 17.77 -11.01 -15.90
CA ASP A 229 18.92 -11.91 -15.87
C ASP A 229 19.61 -12.00 -17.23
N LEU A 230 18.85 -12.16 -18.31
CA LEU A 230 19.37 -12.23 -19.68
C LEU A 230 20.07 -10.94 -20.10
N ILE A 231 19.53 -9.80 -19.66
CA ILE A 231 20.13 -8.48 -19.90
C ILE A 231 21.43 -8.35 -19.10
N LYS A 232 21.43 -8.68 -17.80
CA LYS A 232 22.59 -8.55 -16.91
C LYS A 232 23.77 -9.44 -17.32
N VAL A 233 23.51 -10.64 -17.83
CA VAL A 233 24.58 -11.53 -18.33
C VAL A 233 25.02 -11.21 -19.77
N GLY A 234 24.42 -10.19 -20.41
CA GLY A 234 24.75 -9.79 -21.78
C GLY A 234 24.28 -10.77 -22.86
N ALA A 235 23.36 -11.68 -22.54
CA ALA A 235 22.83 -12.67 -23.49
C ALA A 235 21.73 -12.09 -24.40
N TYR A 236 21.13 -10.96 -24.04
CA TYR A 236 20.15 -10.27 -24.88
C TYR A 236 20.81 -9.46 -26.00
N LYS A 237 20.35 -9.65 -27.24
CA LYS A 237 20.80 -8.89 -28.41
C LYS A 237 19.72 -7.92 -28.87
N SER A 238 20.08 -6.63 -28.97
CA SER A 238 19.14 -5.60 -29.43
C SER A 238 18.65 -5.87 -30.86
N GLY A 239 17.41 -5.47 -31.16
CA GLY A 239 16.71 -5.71 -32.43
C GLY A 239 15.96 -7.04 -32.49
N THR A 240 16.11 -7.92 -31.49
CA THR A 240 15.37 -9.20 -31.43
C THR A 240 13.97 -9.04 -30.88
N ASN A 241 13.75 -8.08 -29.97
CA ASN A 241 12.44 -7.73 -29.45
C ASN A 241 12.34 -6.22 -29.27
N ALA A 242 11.61 -5.56 -30.18
CA ALA A 242 11.46 -4.11 -30.19
C ALA A 242 10.86 -3.54 -28.90
N GLU A 243 9.97 -4.28 -28.24
CA GLU A 243 9.35 -3.84 -26.98
C GLU A 243 10.30 -3.98 -25.79
N LEU A 244 11.14 -5.03 -25.78
CA LEU A 244 12.17 -5.18 -24.75
C LEU A 244 13.30 -4.16 -24.95
N ASP A 245 13.66 -3.85 -26.19
CA ASP A 245 14.57 -2.75 -26.52
C ASP A 245 14.05 -1.41 -26.00
N GLU A 246 12.75 -1.14 -26.19
CA GLU A 246 12.09 0.04 -25.64
C GLU A 246 12.19 0.06 -24.10
N ALA A 247 11.82 -1.05 -23.45
CA ALA A 247 11.86 -1.18 -22.00
C ALA A 247 13.27 -0.97 -21.41
N ILE A 248 14.31 -1.51 -22.06
CA ILE A 248 15.71 -1.30 -21.68
C ILE A 248 16.09 0.17 -21.79
N ARG A 249 15.73 0.84 -22.88
CA ARG A 249 16.08 2.25 -23.13
C ARG A 249 15.46 3.21 -22.13
N VAL A 250 14.20 3.01 -21.74
CA VAL A 250 13.52 3.91 -20.80
C VAL A 250 13.68 3.52 -19.34
N ARG A 251 14.38 2.40 -19.05
CA ARG A 251 14.49 1.82 -17.71
C ARG A 251 14.96 2.82 -16.66
N GLU A 252 16.05 3.56 -16.92
CA GLU A 252 16.62 4.50 -15.95
C GLU A 252 15.62 5.62 -15.59
N LYS A 253 14.91 6.14 -16.58
CA LYS A 253 13.88 7.18 -16.37
C LYS A 253 12.69 6.64 -15.59
N MET A 254 12.26 5.40 -15.87
CA MET A 254 11.21 4.74 -15.10
C MET A 254 11.63 4.50 -13.65
N VAL A 255 12.89 4.07 -13.43
CA VAL A 255 13.44 3.92 -12.09
C VAL A 255 13.47 5.25 -11.36
N SER A 256 13.93 6.33 -12.01
CA SER A 256 13.92 7.68 -11.42
C SER A 256 12.51 8.15 -11.07
N PHE A 257 11.52 7.88 -11.92
CA PHE A 257 10.12 8.25 -11.69
C PHE A 257 9.50 7.54 -10.48
N LEU A 258 9.90 6.28 -10.23
CA LEU A 258 9.38 5.48 -9.11
C LEU A 258 10.09 5.77 -7.78
N HIS A 259 11.30 6.34 -7.83
CA HIS A 259 11.97 6.83 -6.62
C HIS A 259 11.38 8.15 -6.17
N GLN A 260 11.23 8.31 -4.86
CA GLN A 260 10.73 9.55 -4.28
C GLN A 260 11.35 9.80 -2.90
N ASP A 261 11.90 10.99 -2.70
CA ASP A 261 12.42 11.41 -1.40
C ASP A 261 11.28 11.56 -0.38
N LEU A 262 11.58 11.25 0.89
CA LEU A 262 10.58 11.26 1.98
C LEU A 262 9.87 12.63 2.14
N ASN A 263 10.58 13.72 1.84
CA ASN A 263 10.07 15.07 1.99
C ASN A 263 9.56 15.68 0.67
N GLN A 264 9.63 14.92 -0.42
CA GLN A 264 9.19 15.38 -1.73
C GLN A 264 7.71 15.06 -1.93
N ARG A 265 6.95 16.06 -2.37
CA ARG A 265 5.54 15.92 -2.74
C ARG A 265 5.39 16.08 -4.24
N HIS A 266 4.70 15.15 -4.88
CA HIS A 266 4.22 15.29 -6.26
C HIS A 266 2.71 15.46 -6.27
N SER A 267 2.21 16.40 -7.07
CA SER A 267 0.77 16.48 -7.33
C SER A 267 0.36 15.41 -8.34
N PHE A 268 -0.93 15.08 -8.39
CA PHE A 268 -1.47 14.17 -9.39
C PHE A 268 -1.15 14.62 -10.83
N GLN A 269 -1.23 15.93 -11.09
CA GLN A 269 -0.96 16.50 -12.41
C GLN A 269 0.52 16.36 -12.78
N ASP A 270 1.44 16.60 -11.82
CA ASP A 270 2.88 16.43 -12.05
C ASP A 270 3.23 14.97 -12.33
N SER A 271 2.68 14.04 -11.54
CA SER A 271 2.90 12.60 -11.75
C SER A 271 2.43 12.14 -13.13
N ILE A 272 1.27 12.59 -13.61
CA ILE A 272 0.78 12.25 -14.96
C ILE A 272 1.68 12.88 -16.04
N LYS A 273 2.08 14.14 -15.86
CA LYS A 273 2.90 14.85 -16.84
C LYS A 273 4.27 14.18 -17.01
N GLU A 274 4.89 13.78 -15.90
CA GLU A 274 6.18 13.10 -15.91
C GLU A 274 6.08 11.71 -16.55
N MET A 275 5.09 10.90 -16.13
CA MET A 275 4.81 9.59 -16.76
C MET A 275 4.56 9.73 -18.27
N SER A 276 3.74 10.71 -18.67
CA SER A 276 3.44 10.95 -20.09
C SER A 276 4.67 11.37 -20.87
N THR A 277 5.63 12.06 -20.25
CA THR A 277 6.88 12.47 -20.91
C THR A 277 7.73 11.23 -21.21
N ILE A 278 7.90 10.35 -20.22
CA ILE A 278 8.67 9.10 -20.37
C ILE A 278 8.05 8.21 -21.46
N MET A 279 6.72 8.06 -21.47
CA MET A 279 6.02 7.24 -22.48
C MET A 279 6.03 7.85 -23.89
N LYS A 280 6.05 9.19 -24.03
CA LYS A 280 6.19 9.83 -25.36
C LYS A 280 7.58 9.67 -25.92
N GLU A 281 8.60 9.79 -25.08
CA GLU A 281 9.98 9.54 -25.47
C GLU A 281 10.14 8.08 -25.92
N SER A 282 9.55 7.14 -25.20
CA SER A 282 9.54 5.72 -25.57
C SER A 282 8.93 5.48 -26.97
N GLU A 283 7.80 6.12 -27.28
CA GLU A 283 7.17 6.09 -28.62
C GLU A 283 8.04 6.70 -29.72
N SER A 284 8.70 7.83 -29.44
CA SER A 284 9.55 8.49 -30.43
C SER A 284 10.73 7.60 -30.85
N LEU A 285 11.21 6.75 -29.94
CA LEU A 285 12.34 5.86 -30.16
C LEU A 285 11.99 4.64 -31.01
N LEU A 286 10.72 4.25 -31.10
CA LEU A 286 10.25 3.23 -32.06
C LEU A 286 10.29 3.74 -33.52
N LYS A 287 10.25 5.06 -33.71
CA LYS A 287 10.24 5.71 -35.03
C LYS A 287 11.65 6.06 -35.53
N SER A 288 12.67 5.96 -34.68
CA SER A 288 14.07 6.22 -35.02
C SER A 288 14.77 4.90 -35.32
N PRO A 289 15.46 4.74 -36.47
CA PRO A 289 16.22 3.54 -36.76
C PRO A 289 17.26 3.30 -35.66
N VAL A 290 17.39 2.04 -35.23
CA VAL A 290 18.52 1.64 -34.38
C VAL A 290 19.79 1.81 -35.22
N SER A 291 20.57 2.84 -34.92
CA SER A 291 21.91 3.06 -35.50
C SER A 291 22.93 2.12 -34.90
#